data_AF-A0A1G7H267-F1
#
_entry.id   AF-A0A1G7H267-F1
#
_cell.length_a   1.000
_cell.length_b   1.000
_cell.length_c   1.000
_cell.angle_alpha   90.00
_cell.angle_beta   90.00
_cell.angle_gamma   90.00
#
_symmetry.space_group_name_H-M   'P 1'
#
loop_
_entity.id
_entity.type
_entity.pdbx_description
1 polymer ?
#
loop_
_entity_poly.entity_id
_entity_poly.type
_entity_poly.pdbx_seq_one_letter_code
_entity_poly.pdbx_strand_id
1 'polypeptide(L)'
;MFLIYGRRTANIRNYTNHNYLCQNCKDFDLEIKVYREYFHVFFIPIFPTSFKDVKIRCNNCGQLKWIDSLQKQYEESIKTPFYLYAGLIIIAGLILWISVANRNTQKEKAAFVAGPRTGDVYTIRNKESDTMTYYFLKVSRINGDTIYTYHNTLEYSKFVSKFNDGDFFTTEEEVIYTKKELQEMLDKGEINSVDRNYGTDKGFDRIR
;
A
#
# COMPACT_ATOMS: atom_id res chain seq x y z
N MET A 1 14.75 -3.65 -14.81
CA MET A 1 13.44 -4.00 -14.23
C MET A 1 12.48 -4.27 -15.38
N PHE A 2 12.01 -5.50 -15.54
CA PHE A 2 11.08 -5.85 -16.62
C PHE A 2 9.65 -5.62 -16.13
N LEU A 3 8.99 -4.57 -16.64
CA LEU A 3 7.55 -4.35 -16.45
C LEU A 3 6.81 -5.16 -17.51
N ILE A 4 6.13 -6.24 -17.10
CA ILE A 4 5.31 -7.05 -18.01
C ILE A 4 3.87 -6.54 -17.94
N TYR A 5 3.46 -5.76 -18.94
CA TYR A 5 2.10 -5.26 -19.06
C TYR A 5 1.57 -5.51 -20.47
N GLY A 6 0.25 -5.55 -20.62
CA GLY A 6 -0.37 -5.79 -21.91
C GLY A 6 -1.85 -6.09 -21.81
N ARG A 7 -2.42 -6.50 -22.95
CA ARG A 7 -3.79 -6.96 -23.06
C ARG A 7 -3.82 -8.46 -23.25
N ARG A 8 -4.76 -9.12 -22.60
CA ARG A 8 -5.02 -10.56 -22.74
C ARG A 8 -6.51 -10.81 -22.83
N THR A 9 -6.89 -11.93 -23.42
CA THR A 9 -8.27 -12.40 -23.45
C THR A 9 -8.45 -13.53 -22.45
N ALA A 10 -9.51 -13.45 -21.64
CA ALA A 10 -9.96 -14.52 -20.78
C ALA A 10 -11.24 -15.11 -21.36
N ASN A 11 -11.34 -16.44 -21.39
CA ASN A 11 -12.65 -17.08 -21.56
C ASN A 11 -13.45 -16.83 -20.27
N ILE A 12 -14.62 -16.20 -20.40
CA ILE A 12 -15.45 -15.85 -19.25
C ILE A 12 -16.57 -16.87 -19.02
N ARG A 13 -17.14 -17.42 -20.09
CA ARG A 13 -18.22 -18.40 -20.04
C ARG A 13 -18.28 -19.23 -21.33
N ASN A 14 -18.74 -20.46 -21.17
CA ASN A 14 -19.06 -21.38 -22.25
C ASN A 14 -20.55 -21.75 -22.18
N TYR A 15 -21.18 -21.88 -23.34
CA TYR A 15 -22.56 -22.30 -23.49
C TYR A 15 -22.67 -23.33 -24.60
N THR A 16 -23.76 -24.09 -24.56
CA THR A 16 -24.23 -24.90 -25.69
C THR A 16 -25.61 -24.40 -26.08
N ASN A 17 -25.84 -24.20 -27.38
CA ASN A 17 -27.09 -23.71 -27.91
C ASN A 17 -27.63 -24.70 -28.95
N HIS A 18 -28.88 -25.14 -28.76
CA HIS A 18 -29.58 -26.10 -29.60
C HIS A 18 -30.71 -25.47 -30.44
N ASN A 19 -30.86 -24.14 -30.38
CA ASN A 19 -31.96 -23.44 -31.04
C ASN A 19 -31.60 -23.01 -32.47
N TYR A 20 -30.33 -23.14 -32.86
CA TYR A 20 -29.84 -22.72 -34.17
C TYR A 20 -29.30 -23.92 -34.94
N LEU A 21 -29.74 -24.04 -36.19
CA LEU A 21 -29.28 -25.07 -37.10
C LEU A 21 -27.90 -24.72 -37.68
N CYS A 22 -26.96 -25.65 -37.61
CA CYS A 22 -25.68 -25.53 -38.31
C CYS A 22 -25.90 -25.63 -39.83
N GLN A 23 -25.58 -24.56 -40.56
CA GLN A 23 -25.75 -24.52 -42.02
C GLN A 23 -24.92 -25.58 -42.79
N ASN A 24 -23.90 -26.17 -42.18
CA ASN A 24 -23.02 -27.13 -42.84
C ASN A 24 -23.47 -28.59 -42.65
N CYS A 25 -23.63 -29.04 -41.40
CA CYS A 25 -24.00 -30.42 -41.08
C CYS A 25 -25.47 -30.60 -40.66
N LYS A 26 -26.25 -29.51 -40.60
CA LYS A 26 -27.66 -29.51 -40.17
C LYS A 26 -27.89 -30.07 -38.76
N ASP A 27 -26.86 -30.04 -37.92
CA ASP A 27 -26.96 -30.36 -36.50
C ASP A 27 -27.38 -29.12 -35.71
N PHE A 28 -27.96 -29.32 -34.53
CA PHE A 28 -28.34 -28.25 -33.61
C PHE A 28 -27.27 -27.98 -32.54
N ASP A 29 -26.26 -28.83 -32.40
CA ASP A 29 -25.26 -28.68 -31.33
C ASP A 29 -24.18 -27.62 -31.64
N LEU A 30 -24.36 -26.40 -31.11
CA LEU A 30 -23.43 -25.28 -31.21
C LEU A 30 -22.81 -24.93 -29.84
N GLU A 31 -21.48 -24.98 -29.75
CA GLU A 31 -20.69 -24.45 -28.64
C GLU A 31 -20.44 -22.95 -28.83
N ILE A 32 -20.71 -22.17 -27.78
CA ILE A 32 -20.53 -20.72 -27.76
C ILE A 32 -19.57 -20.38 -26.63
N LYS A 33 -18.40 -19.86 -27.00
CA LYS A 33 -17.36 -19.40 -26.07
C LYS A 33 -17.31 -17.88 -26.06
N VAL A 34 -17.46 -17.29 -24.89
CA VAL A 34 -17.40 -15.84 -24.73
C VAL A 34 -16.08 -15.46 -24.08
N TYR A 35 -15.41 -14.49 -24.67
CA TYR A 35 -14.13 -13.97 -24.26
C TYR A 35 -14.25 -12.49 -23.87
N ARG A 36 -13.45 -12.10 -22.88
CA ARG A 36 -13.30 -10.72 -22.44
C ARG A 36 -11.84 -10.33 -22.49
N GLU A 37 -11.55 -9.23 -23.15
CA GLU A 37 -10.21 -8.64 -23.09
C GLU A 37 -10.06 -7.86 -21.77
N TYR A 38 -8.87 -7.93 -21.19
CA TYR A 38 -8.50 -7.19 -19.99
C TYR A 38 -7.06 -6.70 -20.07
N PHE A 39 -6.79 -5.58 -19.41
CA PHE A 39 -5.46 -5.07 -19.21
C PHE A 39 -4.84 -5.70 -17.97
N HIS A 40 -3.57 -6.09 -18.06
CA HIS A 40 -2.86 -6.69 -16.94
C HIS A 40 -1.49 -6.03 -16.74
N VAL A 41 -1.03 -6.08 -15.49
CA VAL A 41 0.35 -5.73 -15.10
C VAL A 41 0.86 -6.88 -14.23
N PHE A 42 2.05 -7.42 -14.53
CA PHE A 42 2.62 -8.60 -13.88
C PHE A 42 1.64 -9.79 -13.83
N PHE A 43 0.94 -10.04 -14.93
CA PHE A 43 -0.10 -11.08 -15.06
C PHE A 43 -1.35 -10.89 -14.18
N ILE A 44 -1.44 -9.80 -13.40
CA ILE A 44 -2.61 -9.47 -12.59
C ILE A 44 -3.58 -8.63 -13.44
N PRO A 45 -4.84 -9.07 -13.64
CA PRO A 45 -5.86 -8.26 -14.29
C PRO A 45 -6.13 -6.98 -13.51
N ILE A 46 -6.01 -5.81 -14.15
CA ILE A 46 -6.30 -4.51 -13.52
C ILE A 46 -7.73 -4.09 -13.81
N PHE A 47 -8.11 -4.08 -15.08
CA PHE A 47 -9.47 -3.76 -15.52
C PHE A 47 -9.80 -4.46 -16.84
N PRO A 48 -11.07 -4.83 -17.06
CA PRO A 48 -11.55 -5.30 -18.36
C PRO A 48 -11.59 -4.15 -19.38
N THR A 49 -11.26 -4.43 -20.64
CA THR A 49 -11.46 -3.46 -21.73
C THR A 49 -12.89 -3.57 -22.27
N SER A 50 -13.34 -2.62 -23.08
CA SER A 50 -14.72 -2.64 -23.62
C SER A 50 -14.99 -3.82 -24.56
N PHE A 51 -13.95 -4.45 -25.11
CA PHE A 51 -14.05 -5.50 -26.11
C PHE A 51 -14.56 -6.82 -25.51
N LYS A 52 -15.59 -7.40 -26.14
CA LYS A 52 -16.04 -8.79 -25.94
C LYS A 52 -15.95 -9.50 -27.28
N ASP A 53 -15.61 -10.77 -27.26
CA ASP A 53 -15.56 -11.60 -28.46
C ASP A 53 -16.34 -12.89 -28.20
N VAL A 54 -17.15 -13.31 -29.17
CA VAL A 54 -17.96 -14.53 -29.07
C VAL A 54 -17.58 -15.45 -30.22
N LYS A 55 -17.08 -16.63 -29.87
CA LYS A 55 -16.72 -17.67 -30.84
C LYS A 55 -17.78 -18.75 -30.82
N ILE A 56 -18.47 -18.91 -31.94
CA ILE A 56 -19.48 -19.94 -32.14
C ILE A 56 -18.87 -21.07 -32.96
N ARG A 57 -18.96 -22.30 -32.49
CA ARG A 57 -18.43 -23.49 -33.15
C ARG A 57 -19.46 -24.61 -33.12
N CYS A 58 -19.66 -25.31 -34.23
CA CYS A 58 -20.47 -26.53 -34.19
C CYS A 58 -19.65 -27.68 -33.58
N ASN A 59 -20.23 -28.41 -32.61
CA ASN A 59 -19.55 -29.54 -31.98
C ASN A 59 -19.41 -30.75 -32.92
N ASN A 60 -20.37 -30.94 -33.83
CA ASN A 60 -20.38 -32.07 -34.75
C ASN A 60 -19.39 -31.90 -35.92
N CYS A 61 -19.47 -30.78 -36.66
CA CYS A 61 -18.57 -30.56 -37.82
C CYS A 61 -17.32 -29.71 -37.50
N GLY A 62 -17.22 -29.16 -36.29
CA GLY A 62 -16.06 -28.37 -35.84
C GLY A 62 -15.93 -26.98 -36.45
N GLN A 63 -16.81 -26.59 -37.38
CA GLN A 63 -16.69 -25.34 -38.13
C GLN A 63 -17.04 -24.12 -37.27
N LEU A 64 -16.22 -23.07 -37.36
CA LEU A 64 -16.51 -21.76 -36.76
C LEU A 64 -17.65 -21.09 -37.52
N LYS A 65 -18.57 -20.46 -36.80
CA LYS A 65 -19.75 -19.78 -37.37
C LYS A 65 -19.79 -18.33 -36.92
N TRP A 66 -20.27 -17.48 -37.82
CA TRP A 66 -20.50 -16.07 -37.56
C TRP A 66 -21.99 -15.81 -37.68
N ILE A 67 -22.65 -15.56 -36.54
CA ILE A 67 -24.09 -15.27 -36.46
C ILE A 67 -24.23 -13.99 -35.63
N ASP A 68 -24.34 -12.83 -36.29
CA ASP A 68 -24.27 -11.50 -35.65
C ASP A 68 -25.33 -11.30 -34.55
N SER A 69 -26.58 -11.73 -34.79
CA SER A 69 -27.66 -11.62 -33.80
C SER A 69 -27.39 -12.44 -32.54
N LEU A 70 -26.85 -13.65 -32.71
CA LEU A 70 -26.51 -14.55 -31.60
C LEU A 70 -25.31 -14.03 -30.83
N GLN A 71 -24.30 -13.52 -31.55
CA GLN A 71 -23.12 -12.90 -30.94
C GLN A 71 -23.52 -11.71 -30.05
N LYS A 72 -24.29 -10.75 -30.56
CA LYS A 72 -24.77 -9.59 -29.79
C LYS A 72 -25.57 -10.01 -28.56
N GLN A 73 -26.45 -11.01 -28.70
CA GLN A 73 -27.23 -11.54 -27.57
C GLN A 73 -26.34 -12.04 -26.42
N TYR A 74 -25.27 -12.78 -26.72
CA TYR A 74 -24.36 -13.28 -25.68
C TYR A 74 -23.41 -12.19 -25.16
N GLU A 75 -23.01 -11.23 -25.99
CA GLU A 75 -22.19 -10.09 -25.55
C GLU A 75 -22.92 -9.22 -24.53
N GLU A 76 -24.21 -8.96 -24.75
CA GLU A 76 -25.01 -8.10 -23.87
C GLU A 76 -25.45 -8.80 -22.59
N SER A 77 -25.79 -10.09 -22.67
CA SER A 77 -26.31 -10.85 -21.52
C SER A 77 -25.25 -11.18 -20.46
N ILE A 78 -23.97 -11.22 -20.84
CA ILE A 78 -22.91 -11.68 -19.93
C ILE A 78 -22.22 -10.52 -19.24
N LYS A 79 -22.30 -10.50 -17.92
CA LYS A 79 -21.58 -9.57 -17.05
C LYS A 79 -20.10 -9.93 -16.97
N THR A 80 -19.27 -8.89 -16.83
CA THR A 80 -17.83 -9.06 -16.65
C THR A 80 -17.53 -9.70 -15.30
N PRO A 81 -16.70 -10.76 -15.23
CA PRO A 81 -16.32 -11.37 -13.96
C PRO A 81 -15.52 -10.42 -13.04
N PHE A 82 -15.74 -10.51 -11.73
CA PHE A 82 -15.11 -9.63 -10.74
C PHE A 82 -13.59 -9.80 -10.66
N TYR A 83 -13.07 -11.01 -10.94
CA TYR A 83 -11.63 -11.28 -10.87
C TYR A 83 -10.82 -10.48 -11.90
N LEU A 84 -11.46 -9.94 -12.95
CA LEU A 84 -10.81 -9.05 -13.92
C LEU A 84 -10.50 -7.66 -13.34
N TYR A 85 -10.96 -7.37 -12.12
CA TYR A 85 -10.68 -6.14 -11.36
C TYR A 85 -9.73 -6.38 -10.18
N ALA A 86 -9.05 -7.54 -10.12
CA ALA A 86 -8.19 -7.92 -8.99
C ALA A 86 -7.14 -6.86 -8.64
N GLY A 87 -6.49 -6.27 -9.65
CA GLY A 87 -5.49 -5.23 -9.46
C GLY A 87 -6.04 -3.98 -8.78
N LEU A 88 -7.25 -3.54 -9.15
CA LEU A 88 -7.89 -2.39 -8.50
C LEU A 88 -8.26 -2.69 -7.05
N ILE A 89 -8.72 -3.91 -6.75
CA ILE A 89 -9.00 -4.35 -5.38
C ILE A 89 -7.73 -4.34 -4.54
N ILE A 90 -6.61 -4.84 -5.09
CA ILE A 90 -5.30 -4.82 -4.41
C ILE A 90 -4.86 -3.38 -4.14
N ILE A 91 -4.94 -2.49 -5.14
CA ILE A 91 -4.58 -1.07 -4.99
C ILE A 91 -5.45 -0.40 -3.91
N ALA A 92 -6.76 -0.60 -3.94
CA ALA A 92 -7.67 -0.07 -2.93
C ALA A 92 -7.33 -0.60 -1.52
N GLY A 93 -7.03 -1.89 -1.40
CA GLY A 93 -6.58 -2.51 -0.15
C GLY A 93 -5.27 -1.90 0.37
N LEU A 94 -4.29 -1.67 -0.50
CA LEU A 94 -3.02 -1.03 -0.14
C LEU A 94 -3.22 0.41 0.34
N ILE A 95 -4.05 1.19 -0.34
CA ILE A 95 -4.37 2.57 0.07
C ILE A 95 -5.04 2.58 1.45
N LEU A 96 -5.99 1.67 1.68
CA LEU A 96 -6.66 1.54 2.97
C LEU A 96 -5.68 1.12 4.07
N TRP A 97 -4.81 0.14 3.80
CA TRP A 97 -3.79 -0.31 4.73
C TRP A 97 -2.82 0.82 5.10
N ILE A 98 -2.29 1.56 4.13
CA ILE A 98 -1.40 2.72 4.38
C ILE A 98 -2.11 3.77 5.23
N SER A 99 -3.39 4.04 4.95
CA SER A 99 -4.18 5.02 5.70
C SER A 99 -4.38 4.61 7.15
N VAL A 100 -4.70 3.33 7.40
CA VAL A 100 -4.86 2.78 8.76
C VAL A 100 -3.53 2.75 9.50
N ALA A 101 -2.46 2.30 8.84
CA ALA A 101 -1.12 2.26 9.42
C ALA A 101 -0.67 3.67 9.85
N ASN A 102 -0.82 4.67 8.97
CA ASN A 102 -0.45 6.05 9.30
C ASN A 102 -1.28 6.60 10.47
N ARG A 103 -2.60 6.38 10.48
CA ARG A 103 -3.46 6.77 11.62
C ARG A 103 -3.02 6.13 12.93
N ASN A 104 -2.64 4.87 12.92
CA ASN A 104 -2.16 4.17 14.12
C ASN A 104 -0.84 4.75 14.60
N THR A 105 0.12 4.98 13.70
CA THR A 105 1.40 5.62 14.04
C THR A 105 1.22 7.03 14.62
N GLN A 106 0.31 7.84 14.08
CA GLN A 106 0.04 9.18 14.63
C GLN A 106 -0.60 9.10 16.03
N LYS A 107 -1.53 8.15 16.24
CA LYS A 107 -2.14 7.92 17.56
C LYS A 107 -1.11 7.47 18.59
N GLU A 108 -0.24 6.54 18.21
CA GLU A 108 0.83 6.04 19.07
C GLU A 108 1.80 7.16 19.44
N LYS A 109 2.26 7.94 18.44
CA LYS A 109 3.08 9.14 18.66
C LYS A 109 2.43 10.11 19.65
N ALA A 110 1.16 10.45 19.43
CA ALA A 110 0.43 11.34 20.33
C ALA A 110 0.29 10.76 21.74
N ALA A 111 0.04 9.45 21.88
CA ALA A 111 -0.04 8.78 23.17
C ALA A 111 1.31 8.78 23.91
N PHE A 112 2.43 8.64 23.20
CA PHE A 112 3.77 8.66 23.81
C PHE A 112 4.19 10.08 24.21
N VAL A 113 3.82 11.11 23.44
CA VAL A 113 4.02 12.51 23.82
C VAL A 113 3.16 12.89 25.03
N ALA A 114 1.90 12.46 25.09
CA ALA A 114 1.02 12.75 26.23
C ALA A 114 1.43 12.01 27.52
N GLY A 115 2.06 10.85 27.38
CA GLY A 115 2.53 10.01 28.49
C GLY A 115 3.99 9.59 28.32
N PRO A 116 4.96 10.52 28.44
CA PRO A 116 6.38 10.25 28.27
C PRO A 116 6.88 9.29 29.35
N ARG A 117 7.88 8.47 29.01
CA ARG A 117 8.53 7.52 29.92
C ARG A 117 10.04 7.59 29.77
N THR A 118 10.76 7.27 30.85
CA THR A 118 12.20 7.08 30.80
C THR A 118 12.57 6.06 29.72
N GLY A 119 13.54 6.40 28.90
CA GLY A 119 13.99 5.61 27.77
C GLY A 119 13.28 5.89 26.46
N ASP A 120 12.22 6.71 26.43
CA ASP A 120 11.62 7.14 25.15
C ASP A 120 12.63 7.96 24.34
N VAL A 121 12.66 7.73 23.03
CA VAL A 121 13.53 8.45 22.09
C VAL A 121 12.67 9.21 21.08
N TYR A 122 12.82 10.53 21.08
CA TYR A 122 12.11 11.45 20.20
C TYR A 122 13.01 11.79 19.02
N THR A 123 12.50 11.64 17.81
CA THR A 123 13.16 12.19 16.62
C THR A 123 12.59 13.57 16.35
N ILE A 124 13.42 14.59 16.55
CA ILE A 124 13.05 15.98 16.35
C ILE A 124 13.49 16.41 14.96
N ARG A 125 12.59 17.11 14.28
CA ARG A 125 12.81 17.75 13.00
C ARG A 125 13.02 19.24 13.25
N ASN A 126 14.21 19.74 12.96
CA ASN A 126 14.53 21.15 13.02
C ASN A 126 14.56 21.76 11.62
N LYS A 127 13.91 22.91 11.46
CA LYS A 127 13.93 23.69 10.22
C LYS A 127 14.61 25.02 10.47
N GLU A 128 15.89 25.11 10.16
CA GLU A 128 16.63 26.36 10.18
C GLU A 128 16.72 26.94 8.77
N SER A 129 16.11 28.10 8.58
CA SER A 129 15.98 28.79 7.28
C SER A 129 15.46 27.86 6.17
N ASP A 130 16.36 27.31 5.34
CA ASP A 130 16.06 26.43 4.20
C ASP A 130 16.67 25.02 4.36
N THR A 131 17.35 24.75 5.47
CA THR A 131 17.92 23.45 5.78
C THR A 131 17.05 22.71 6.79
N MET A 132 16.79 21.43 6.49
CA MET A 132 16.07 20.53 7.37
C MET A 132 17.05 19.58 8.02
N THR A 133 17.17 19.63 9.34
CA THR A 133 17.98 18.68 10.10
C THR A 133 17.10 17.86 11.05
N TYR A 134 17.66 16.73 11.46
CA TYR A 134 17.03 15.81 12.40
C TYR A 134 18.04 15.47 13.48
N TYR A 135 17.56 15.41 14.71
CA TYR A 135 18.33 14.96 15.86
C TYR A 135 17.41 14.16 16.78
N PHE A 136 18.00 13.58 17.82
CA PHE A 136 17.32 12.70 18.74
C PHE A 136 17.42 13.19 20.18
N LEU A 137 16.33 13.04 20.92
CA LEU A 137 16.28 13.29 22.36
C LEU A 137 15.86 12.02 23.07
N LYS A 138 16.67 11.55 24.02
CA LYS A 138 16.32 10.38 24.86
C LYS A 138 15.92 10.84 26.25
N VAL A 139 14.76 10.43 26.73
CA VAL A 139 14.31 10.75 28.09
C VAL A 139 15.17 10.02 29.11
N SER A 140 15.92 10.77 29.90
CA SER A 140 16.75 10.25 30.99
C SER A 140 15.91 10.02 32.26
N ARG A 141 15.12 11.03 32.65
CA ARG A 141 14.27 10.99 33.85
C ARG A 141 13.11 11.98 33.74
N ILE A 142 12.07 11.75 34.54
CA ILE A 142 10.88 12.60 34.62
C ILE A 142 10.62 12.93 36.09
N ASN A 143 10.45 14.22 36.39
CA ASN A 143 10.08 14.71 37.71
C ASN A 143 8.84 15.61 37.61
N GLY A 144 7.67 15.05 37.94
CA GLY A 144 6.40 15.76 37.82
C GLY A 144 6.08 16.12 36.37
N ASP A 145 6.14 17.41 36.06
CA ASP A 145 5.93 17.96 34.70
C ASP A 145 7.23 18.13 33.90
N THR A 146 8.38 18.04 34.58
CA THR A 146 9.71 18.25 33.99
C THR A 146 10.27 16.94 33.45
N ILE A 147 10.79 17.00 32.24
CA ILE A 147 11.36 15.88 31.47
C ILE A 147 12.80 16.26 31.16
N TYR A 148 13.73 15.43 31.60
CA TYR A 148 15.15 15.58 31.33
C TYR A 148 15.50 14.65 30.17
N THR A 149 16.26 15.17 29.21
CA THR A 149 16.61 14.44 27.98
C THR A 149 18.10 14.56 27.68
N TYR A 150 18.67 13.48 27.14
CA TYR A 150 19.99 13.50 26.50
C TYR A 150 19.83 13.79 25.02
N HIS A 151 20.68 14.66 24.48
CA HIS A 151 20.79 14.86 23.04
C HIS A 151 21.80 13.88 22.44
N ASN A 152 21.66 13.59 21.15
CA ASN A 152 22.64 12.80 20.43
C ASN A 152 23.74 13.68 19.83
N THR A 153 24.93 13.12 19.62
CA THR A 153 26.11 13.88 19.18
C THR A 153 26.07 14.40 17.75
N LEU A 154 25.25 13.82 16.87
CA LEU A 154 25.21 14.18 15.44
C LEU A 154 23.87 14.78 15.02
N GLU A 155 23.90 15.73 14.09
CA GLU A 155 22.71 16.12 13.32
C GLU A 155 22.68 15.45 11.96
N TYR A 156 21.47 15.10 11.51
CA TYR A 156 21.24 14.42 10.25
C TYR A 156 20.52 15.34 9.26
N SER A 157 21.06 15.50 8.06
CA SER A 157 20.42 16.32 6.99
C SER A 157 19.19 15.66 6.35
N LYS A 158 18.87 14.42 6.73
CA LYS A 158 17.74 13.63 6.25
C LYS A 158 17.16 12.84 7.41
N PHE A 159 15.90 12.46 7.29
CA PHE A 159 15.29 11.56 8.27
C PHE A 159 16.05 10.23 8.31
N VAL A 160 16.42 9.82 9.51
CA VAL A 160 17.02 8.50 9.79
C VAL A 160 16.19 7.82 10.87
N SER A 161 15.99 6.51 10.74
CA SER A 161 15.22 5.70 11.70
C SER A 161 16.09 5.05 12.78
N LYS A 162 17.41 5.24 12.69
CA LYS A 162 18.44 4.71 13.59
C LYS A 162 19.68 5.61 13.58
N PHE A 163 20.50 5.48 14.60
CA PHE A 163 21.79 6.15 14.67
C PHE A 163 22.81 5.54 13.68
N ASN A 164 23.76 6.37 13.25
CA ASN A 164 24.99 5.92 12.60
C ASN A 164 25.94 5.22 13.60
N ASP A 165 26.91 4.44 13.11
CA ASP A 165 27.79 3.61 13.95
C ASP A 165 28.63 4.41 14.97
N GLY A 166 28.86 5.70 14.74
CA GLY A 166 29.60 6.59 15.65
C GLY A 166 28.75 7.45 16.59
N ASP A 167 27.42 7.47 16.42
CA ASP A 167 26.54 8.37 17.18
C ASP A 167 26.07 7.74 18.49
N PHE A 168 25.88 8.58 19.52
CA PHE A 168 25.45 8.18 20.85
C PHE A 168 24.78 9.36 21.56
N PHE A 169 24.03 9.07 22.63
CA PHE A 169 23.51 10.09 23.53
C PHE A 169 24.59 10.54 24.50
N THR A 170 24.79 11.85 24.67
CA THR A 170 25.73 12.40 25.65
C THR A 170 25.05 12.63 27.00
N THR A 171 25.73 12.22 28.08
CA THR A 171 25.28 12.40 29.47
C THR A 171 25.80 13.67 30.13
N GLU A 172 26.68 14.41 29.46
CA GLU A 172 27.31 15.62 30.00
C GLU A 172 26.31 16.75 30.19
N GLU A 173 25.30 16.83 29.32
CA GLU A 173 24.30 17.89 29.32
C GLU A 173 22.88 17.31 29.19
N GLU A 174 22.02 17.63 30.15
CA GLU A 174 20.59 17.34 30.06
C GLU A 174 19.84 18.56 29.53
N VAL A 175 19.07 18.36 28.46
CA VAL A 175 18.12 19.34 27.95
C VAL A 175 16.78 19.11 28.63
N ILE A 176 16.20 20.18 29.17
CA ILE A 176 14.99 20.14 29.97
C ILE A 176 13.81 20.59 29.12
N TYR A 177 12.74 19.81 29.18
CA TYR A 177 11.44 20.12 28.60
C TYR A 177 10.33 19.93 29.65
N THR A 178 9.21 20.59 29.45
CA THR A 178 7.94 20.30 30.13
C THR A 178 7.08 19.39 29.26
N LYS A 179 6.11 18.68 29.86
CA LYS A 179 5.12 17.92 29.06
C LYS A 179 4.37 18.82 28.08
N LYS A 180 4.11 20.06 28.49
CA LYS A 180 3.46 21.08 27.66
C LYS A 180 4.33 21.44 26.45
N GLU A 181 5.63 21.62 26.63
CA GLU A 181 6.55 21.89 25.52
C GLU A 181 6.62 20.72 24.54
N LEU A 182 6.71 19.48 25.01
CA LEU A 182 6.67 18.31 24.10
C LEU A 182 5.35 18.25 23.32
N GLN A 183 4.23 18.59 23.94
CA GLN A 183 2.94 18.68 23.26
C GLN A 183 2.95 19.81 22.21
N GLU A 184 3.49 20.98 22.54
CA GLU A 184 3.61 22.09 21.59
C GLU A 184 4.53 21.73 20.40
N MET A 185 5.63 21.00 20.63
CA MET A 185 6.49 20.48 19.57
C MET A 185 5.77 19.46 18.68
N LEU A 186 4.92 18.62 19.25
CA LEU A 186 4.07 17.71 18.48
C LEU A 186 3.06 18.48 17.62
N ASP A 187 2.40 19.48 18.19
CA ASP A 187 1.38 20.29 17.51
C ASP A 187 1.98 21.14 16.38
N LYS A 188 3.23 21.61 16.56
CA LYS A 188 4.02 22.29 15.51
C LYS A 188 4.54 21.32 14.43
N GLY A 189 4.47 20.01 14.65
CA GLY A 189 4.99 19.00 13.73
C GLY A 189 6.51 18.84 13.76
N GLU A 190 7.16 19.25 14.86
CA GLU A 190 8.60 19.09 15.10
C GLU A 190 8.92 17.65 15.54
N ILE A 191 8.03 16.99 16.28
CA ILE A 191 8.19 15.58 16.64
C ILE A 191 7.78 14.68 15.48
N ASN A 192 8.77 14.11 14.81
CA ASN A 192 8.54 13.23 13.66
C ASN A 192 8.14 11.82 14.08
N SER A 193 8.81 11.27 15.09
CA SER A 193 8.56 9.95 15.67
C SER A 193 8.94 9.89 17.15
N VAL A 194 8.31 8.97 17.88
CA VAL A 194 8.70 8.61 19.25
C VAL A 194 8.86 7.09 19.31
N ASP A 195 10.04 6.64 19.68
CA ASP A 195 10.40 5.24 19.81
C ASP A 195 10.44 4.83 21.29
N ARG A 196 9.71 3.76 21.61
CA ARG A 196 9.65 3.15 22.94
C ARG A 196 9.89 1.66 22.81
N ASN A 197 10.66 1.07 23.73
CA ASN A 197 11.05 -0.35 23.69
C ASN A 197 11.73 -0.75 22.36
N TYR A 198 12.60 0.10 21.85
CA TYR A 198 13.38 -0.18 20.64
C TYR A 198 14.42 -1.29 20.89
N GLY A 199 14.82 -1.97 19.81
CA GLY A 199 15.89 -2.96 19.84
C GLY A 199 17.28 -2.32 19.74
N THR A 200 18.30 -3.16 19.93
CA THR A 200 19.71 -2.75 19.85
C THR A 200 20.14 -2.37 18.43
N ASP A 201 19.38 -2.75 17.41
CA ASP A 201 19.62 -2.47 15.99
C ASP A 201 19.51 -0.99 15.63
N LYS A 202 18.77 -0.21 16.44
CA LYS A 202 18.64 1.24 16.24
C LYS A 202 19.81 2.04 16.81
N GLY A 203 20.61 1.45 17.69
CA GLY A 203 21.73 2.11 18.35
C GLY A 203 21.34 3.14 19.42
N PHE A 204 20.06 3.26 19.76
CA PHE A 204 19.53 4.17 20.78
C PHE A 204 19.89 3.78 22.23
N ASP A 205 20.50 2.61 22.42
CA ASP A 205 21.07 2.17 23.69
C ASP A 205 22.47 2.73 23.96
N ARG A 206 23.11 3.34 22.95
CA ARG A 206 24.46 3.90 23.10
C ARG A 206 24.39 5.24 23.81
N ILE A 207 24.94 5.26 25.01
CA ILE A 207 25.03 6.42 25.89
C ILE A 207 26.51 6.54 26.32
N ARG A 208 27.06 7.76 26.33
CA ARG A 208 28.42 8.04 26.82
C ARG A 208 28.47 9.27 27.71
#